data_AF-A0A2N2E130-F1
#
_entry.id   AF-A0A2N2E130-F1
#
_cell.length_a   1.000
_cell.length_b   1.000
_cell.length_c   1.000
_cell.angle_alpha   90.00
_cell.angle_beta   90.00
_cell.angle_gamma   90.00
#
_symmetry.space_group_name_H-M   'P 1'
#
loop_
_entity.id
_entity.type
_entity.pdbx_description
1 polymer ?
#
loop_
_entity_poly.entity_id
_entity_poly.type
_entity_poly.pdbx_seq_one_letter_code
_entity_poly.pdbx_strand_id
1 'polypeptide(L)'
;MASPESKIMYFILQRMNMKRSIDRYFKLGKFDKATSKRPKRKIIGSIEIIEDEFMHRTVYTMHPKSAKSSVCVLYLHGGAYIYGIESFHYDFIDRLIKTTGCSVILPDYPLAPYYTFKDVYDMIESLYKEIFLQEDVEHIILMGDSAGGGIALGLAQSLKNKKIKQPDKIILLSPWLDVTMENPEIESVDKKDPILGISGLKLAAKAYAGDVDQKDPLISPIYGNMEGLADICLFTSTNDLLNPDARKFKQIMDEKNIDLRYEEYAGLFHDWMLFELKESKDVIFKLAEILKSVR
;
A
#
# COMPACT_ATOMS: atom_id res chain seq x y z
N MET A 1 -2.87 17.05 15.97
CA MET A 1 -3.46 16.15 17.00
C MET A 1 -4.64 15.41 16.38
N ALA A 2 -4.82 14.13 16.72
CA ALA A 2 -5.95 13.34 16.23
C ALA A 2 -7.32 13.91 16.65
N SER A 3 -8.28 13.81 15.74
CA SER A 3 -9.69 14.20 15.88
C SER A 3 -10.42 13.33 16.91
N PRO A 4 -11.55 13.80 17.47
CA PRO A 4 -12.37 13.00 18.38
C PRO A 4 -12.78 11.65 17.78
N GLU A 5 -13.17 11.61 16.51
CA GLU A 5 -13.59 10.41 15.80
C GLU A 5 -12.44 9.40 15.69
N SER A 6 -11.25 9.88 15.34
CA SER A 6 -10.03 9.07 15.27
C SER A 6 -9.65 8.48 16.63
N LYS A 7 -9.81 9.25 17.71
CA LYS A 7 -9.57 8.76 19.09
C LYS A 7 -10.57 7.68 19.51
N ILE A 8 -11.84 7.83 19.13
CA ILE A 8 -12.88 6.82 19.39
C ILE A 8 -12.55 5.53 18.64
N MET A 9 -12.25 5.62 17.34
CA MET A 9 -11.87 4.46 16.53
C MET A 9 -10.63 3.75 17.10
N TYR A 10 -9.60 4.53 17.43
CA TYR A 10 -8.38 4.01 18.07
C TYR A 10 -8.69 3.22 19.35
N PHE A 11 -9.55 3.76 20.22
CA PHE A 11 -9.96 3.09 21.45
C PHE A 11 -10.75 1.79 21.22
N ILE A 12 -11.58 1.74 20.17
CA ILE A 12 -12.28 0.52 19.75
C ILE A 12 -11.27 -0.53 19.29
N LEU A 13 -10.33 -0.15 18.42
CA LEU A 13 -9.30 -1.05 17.89
C LEU A 13 -8.42 -1.66 18.99
N GLN A 14 -8.07 -0.88 20.01
CA GLN A 14 -7.31 -1.38 21.17
C GLN A 14 -8.01 -2.56 21.89
N ARG A 15 -9.34 -2.65 21.81
CA ARG A 15 -10.13 -3.72 22.43
C ARG A 15 -10.35 -4.93 21.53
N MET A 16 -10.07 -4.82 20.22
CA MET A 16 -10.30 -5.89 19.24
C MET A 16 -9.18 -6.94 19.18
N ASN A 17 -8.06 -6.73 19.89
CA ASN A 17 -6.91 -7.66 19.94
C ASN A 17 -6.42 -8.08 18.53
N MET A 18 -6.32 -7.09 17.64
CA MET A 18 -5.95 -7.27 16.23
C MET A 18 -4.48 -7.67 16.07
N LYS A 19 -3.60 -7.21 16.97
CA LYS A 19 -2.16 -7.53 16.97
C LYS A 19 -1.80 -9.00 16.77
N ARG A 20 -2.60 -9.89 17.36
CA ARG A 20 -2.35 -11.35 17.31
C ARG A 20 -3.00 -12.03 16.11
N SER A 21 -3.57 -11.27 15.17
CA SER A 21 -4.28 -11.84 14.02
C SER A 21 -3.35 -12.66 13.13
N ILE A 22 -2.16 -12.14 12.83
CA ILE A 22 -1.18 -12.82 12.01
C ILE A 22 -0.61 -14.05 12.74
N ASP A 23 -0.31 -13.95 14.04
CA ASP A 23 0.11 -15.11 14.84
C ASP A 23 -0.96 -16.23 14.80
N ARG A 24 -2.24 -15.87 14.93
CA ARG A 24 -3.35 -16.82 14.83
C ARG A 24 -3.44 -17.43 13.42
N TYR A 25 -3.27 -16.62 12.38
CA TYR A 25 -3.28 -17.07 10.99
C TYR A 25 -2.24 -18.17 10.75
N PHE A 26 -0.98 -17.94 11.13
CA PHE A 26 0.08 -18.94 11.01
C PHE A 26 -0.10 -20.13 11.95
N LYS A 27 -0.60 -19.91 13.17
CA LYS A 27 -0.87 -21.00 14.13
C LYS A 27 -1.96 -21.95 13.63
N LEU A 28 -2.99 -21.43 12.94
CA LEU A 28 -4.09 -22.24 12.42
C LEU A 28 -3.69 -23.02 11.16
N GLY A 29 -2.71 -22.53 10.38
CA GLY A 29 -2.23 -23.19 9.16
C GLY A 29 -3.27 -23.34 8.05
N LYS A 30 -4.42 -22.66 8.17
CA LYS A 30 -5.51 -22.66 7.19
C LYS A 30 -5.39 -21.42 6.30
N PHE A 31 -4.41 -21.46 5.42
CA PHE A 31 -4.18 -20.38 4.46
C PHE A 31 -5.21 -20.49 3.33
N ASP A 32 -5.77 -19.36 2.90
CA ASP A 32 -6.71 -19.32 1.78
C ASP A 32 -5.93 -19.04 0.49
N LYS A 33 -6.11 -19.89 -0.53
CA LYS A 33 -5.56 -19.67 -1.88
C LYS A 33 -6.50 -18.85 -2.75
N ALA A 34 -7.77 -18.75 -2.36
CA ALA A 34 -8.79 -18.08 -3.14
C ALA A 34 -8.43 -16.60 -3.32
N THR A 35 -8.84 -16.06 -4.45
CA THR A 35 -8.73 -14.63 -4.68
C THR A 35 -9.66 -13.86 -3.75
N SER A 36 -9.30 -12.62 -3.47
CA SER A 36 -10.07 -11.70 -2.65
C SER A 36 -11.51 -11.63 -3.12
N LYS A 37 -12.45 -11.63 -2.17
CA LYS A 37 -13.87 -11.58 -2.52
C LYS A 37 -14.20 -10.23 -3.14
N ARG A 38 -14.99 -10.27 -4.21
CA ARG A 38 -15.60 -9.09 -4.82
C ARG A 38 -16.29 -8.24 -3.76
N PRO A 39 -16.20 -6.90 -3.82
CA PRO A 39 -16.90 -6.03 -2.88
C PRO A 39 -18.40 -6.29 -2.96
N LYS A 40 -19.05 -6.38 -1.79
CA LYS A 40 -20.52 -6.42 -1.74
C LYS A 40 -21.04 -5.11 -2.35
N ARG A 41 -22.03 -5.22 -3.23
CA ARG A 41 -22.77 -4.21 -4.04
C ARG A 41 -23.13 -2.83 -3.42
N LYS A 42 -22.68 -2.48 -2.22
CA LYS A 42 -22.89 -1.15 -1.59
C LYS A 42 -21.98 -0.05 -2.15
N ILE A 43 -20.97 -0.40 -2.93
CA ILE A 43 -20.37 0.53 -3.89
C ILE A 43 -21.35 0.58 -5.06
N ILE A 44 -21.52 1.73 -5.71
CA ILE A 44 -22.19 1.93 -7.01
C ILE A 44 -23.56 2.64 -6.93
N GLY A 45 -23.46 3.97 -6.95
CA GLY A 45 -24.17 4.75 -7.97
C GLY A 45 -23.23 5.16 -9.13
N SER A 46 -22.04 5.68 -8.81
CA SER A 46 -21.20 6.47 -9.72
C SER A 46 -19.91 5.82 -10.27
N ILE A 47 -19.49 4.66 -9.74
CA ILE A 47 -18.26 3.96 -10.16
C ILE A 47 -18.63 2.67 -10.88
N GLU A 48 -17.87 2.29 -11.90
CA GLU A 48 -17.90 0.99 -12.55
C GLU A 48 -16.74 0.12 -12.04
N ILE A 49 -17.00 -1.17 -11.84
CA ILE A 49 -15.98 -2.15 -11.41
C ILE A 49 -15.99 -3.27 -12.44
N ILE A 50 -14.89 -3.40 -13.17
CA ILE A 50 -14.61 -4.47 -14.10
C ILE A 50 -13.70 -5.46 -13.38
N GLU A 51 -14.03 -6.74 -13.49
CA GLU A 51 -13.25 -7.84 -12.94
C GLU A 51 -12.65 -8.62 -14.12
N ASP A 52 -11.34 -8.78 -14.11
CA ASP A 52 -10.59 -9.53 -15.11
C ASP A 52 -9.63 -10.51 -14.43
N GLU A 53 -9.05 -11.42 -15.21
CA GLU A 53 -8.00 -12.33 -14.79
C GLU A 53 -6.67 -11.96 -15.46
N PHE A 54 -5.63 -11.78 -14.65
CA PHE A 54 -4.27 -11.57 -15.13
C PHE A 54 -3.32 -12.53 -14.40
N MET A 55 -2.60 -13.37 -15.15
CA MET A 55 -1.69 -14.38 -14.59
C MET A 55 -2.33 -15.22 -13.46
N HIS A 56 -3.56 -15.70 -13.69
CA HIS A 56 -4.36 -16.51 -12.75
C HIS A 56 -4.75 -15.81 -11.45
N ARG A 57 -4.67 -14.48 -11.41
CA ARG A 57 -5.10 -13.65 -10.29
C ARG A 57 -6.16 -12.67 -10.75
N THR A 58 -7.08 -12.34 -9.85
CA THR A 58 -8.12 -11.35 -10.15
C THR A 58 -7.51 -9.95 -10.18
N VAL A 59 -7.89 -9.16 -11.18
CA VAL A 59 -7.57 -7.73 -11.25
C VAL A 59 -8.87 -6.95 -11.35
N TYR A 60 -9.03 -5.97 -10.48
CA TYR A 60 -10.18 -5.06 -10.51
C TYR A 60 -9.78 -3.75 -11.17
N THR A 61 -10.51 -3.35 -12.20
CA THR A 61 -10.41 -2.02 -12.78
C THR A 61 -11.62 -1.22 -12.36
N MET A 62 -11.39 -0.07 -11.70
CA MET A 62 -12.41 0.78 -11.13
C MET A 62 -12.29 2.19 -11.70
N HIS A 63 -13.36 2.74 -12.26
CA HIS A 63 -13.34 4.08 -12.84
C HIS A 63 -14.71 4.78 -12.75
N PRO A 64 -14.78 6.11 -12.93
CA PRO A 64 -16.05 6.81 -13.02
C PRO A 64 -16.89 6.29 -14.20
N LYS A 65 -18.21 6.18 -14.02
CA LYS A 65 -19.13 5.81 -15.12
C LYS A 65 -19.24 6.88 -16.21
N SER A 66 -18.95 8.13 -15.87
CA SER A 66 -19.17 9.28 -16.74
C SER A 66 -18.10 9.45 -17.83
N ALA A 67 -16.87 8.98 -17.57
CA ALA A 67 -15.74 9.05 -18.51
C ALA A 67 -14.58 8.17 -18.00
N LYS A 68 -13.80 7.63 -18.93
CA LYS A 68 -12.47 7.07 -18.63
C LYS A 68 -11.48 8.21 -18.35
N SER A 69 -10.50 7.94 -17.49
CA SER A 69 -9.51 8.91 -17.05
C SER A 69 -8.15 8.66 -17.68
N SER A 70 -7.45 9.73 -18.09
CA SER A 70 -6.06 9.66 -18.54
C SER A 70 -5.06 9.38 -17.41
N VAL A 71 -5.50 9.50 -16.16
CA VAL A 71 -4.70 9.17 -14.96
C VAL A 71 -5.15 7.82 -14.42
N CYS A 72 -4.25 6.84 -14.46
CA CYS A 72 -4.44 5.52 -13.90
C CYS A 72 -3.60 5.35 -12.62
N VAL A 73 -4.22 4.90 -11.54
CA VAL A 73 -3.52 4.50 -10.32
C VAL A 73 -3.40 2.97 -10.29
N LEU A 74 -2.19 2.44 -10.34
CA LEU A 74 -1.95 1.06 -9.96
C LEU A 74 -1.85 1.01 -8.42
N TYR A 75 -2.93 0.55 -7.78
CA TYR A 75 -3.05 0.49 -6.33
C TYR A 75 -2.67 -0.90 -5.83
N LEU A 76 -1.62 -0.99 -5.03
CA LEU A 76 -1.12 -2.22 -4.42
C LEU A 76 -1.60 -2.27 -2.97
N HIS A 77 -2.49 -3.20 -2.65
CA HIS A 77 -3.13 -3.27 -1.34
C HIS A 77 -2.19 -3.74 -0.22
N GLY A 78 -2.47 -3.31 1.00
CA GLY A 78 -1.85 -3.82 2.22
C GLY A 78 -2.37 -5.20 2.63
N GLY A 79 -1.97 -5.67 3.80
CA GLY A 79 -2.33 -7.01 4.28
C GLY A 79 -1.13 -7.89 4.66
N ALA A 80 0.03 -7.28 4.96
CA ALA A 80 1.24 -7.97 5.37
C ALA A 80 1.69 -9.09 4.40
N TYR A 81 1.43 -8.92 3.10
CA TYR A 81 1.70 -9.90 2.04
C TYR A 81 0.92 -11.23 2.13
N ILE A 82 0.03 -11.39 3.11
CA ILE A 82 -0.69 -12.64 3.40
C ILE A 82 -2.22 -12.50 3.35
N TYR A 83 -2.72 -11.27 3.50
CA TYR A 83 -4.14 -10.96 3.42
C TYR A 83 -4.42 -10.25 2.10
N GLY A 84 -5.56 -10.58 1.51
CA GLY A 84 -6.05 -9.97 0.30
C GLY A 84 -6.73 -8.63 0.52
N ILE A 85 -7.46 -8.20 -0.51
CA ILE A 85 -8.21 -6.95 -0.55
C ILE A 85 -9.43 -7.04 0.37
N GLU A 86 -9.40 -6.23 1.42
CA GLU A 86 -10.50 -6.01 2.35
C GLU A 86 -11.44 -4.85 1.95
N SER A 87 -12.61 -4.76 2.60
CA SER A 87 -13.65 -3.77 2.30
C SER A 87 -13.17 -2.31 2.38
N PHE A 88 -12.29 -2.01 3.33
CA PHE A 88 -11.77 -0.65 3.54
C PHE A 88 -10.88 -0.17 2.38
N HIS A 89 -10.21 -1.07 1.65
CA HIS A 89 -9.47 -0.69 0.43
C HIS A 89 -10.45 -0.20 -0.64
N TYR A 90 -11.55 -0.93 -0.84
CA TYR A 90 -12.56 -0.52 -1.81
C TYR A 90 -13.23 0.80 -1.41
N ASP A 91 -13.53 1.01 -0.13
CA ASP A 91 -14.10 2.26 0.37
C ASP A 91 -13.12 3.44 0.15
N PHE A 92 -11.82 3.23 0.38
CA PHE A 92 -10.79 4.23 0.08
C PHE A 92 -10.71 4.56 -1.41
N ILE A 93 -10.67 3.54 -2.26
CA ILE A 93 -10.62 3.69 -3.72
C ILE A 93 -11.87 4.39 -4.25
N ASP A 94 -13.05 4.08 -3.71
CA ASP A 94 -14.29 4.77 -4.07
C ASP A 94 -14.21 6.27 -3.77
N ARG A 95 -13.70 6.66 -2.59
CA ARG A 95 -13.49 8.07 -2.24
C ARG A 95 -12.44 8.74 -3.12
N LEU A 96 -11.35 8.04 -3.43
CA LEU A 96 -10.28 8.53 -4.32
C LEU A 96 -10.82 8.81 -5.72
N ILE A 97 -11.53 7.85 -6.32
CA ILE A 97 -12.11 7.98 -7.67
C ILE A 97 -13.16 9.09 -7.70
N LYS A 98 -14.06 9.16 -6.71
CA LYS A 98 -15.09 10.22 -6.65
C LYS A 98 -14.50 11.63 -6.55
N THR A 99 -13.34 11.77 -5.90
CA THR A 99 -12.70 13.07 -5.68
C THR A 99 -11.84 13.49 -6.88
N THR A 100 -11.14 12.54 -7.49
CA THR A 100 -10.09 12.83 -8.49
C THR A 100 -10.53 12.53 -9.93
N GLY A 101 -11.54 11.69 -10.09
CA GLY A 101 -11.93 11.13 -11.38
C GLY A 101 -10.87 10.24 -12.01
N CYS A 102 -9.89 9.72 -11.26
CA CYS A 102 -8.90 8.77 -11.77
C CYS A 102 -9.52 7.39 -12.04
N SER A 103 -8.83 6.59 -12.84
CA SER A 103 -9.04 5.14 -12.88
C SER A 103 -8.12 4.47 -11.87
N VAL A 104 -8.52 3.33 -11.33
CA VAL A 104 -7.71 2.52 -10.40
C VAL A 104 -7.66 1.09 -10.91
N ILE A 105 -6.46 0.53 -11.00
CA ILE A 105 -6.22 -0.89 -11.22
C ILE A 105 -5.73 -1.48 -9.89
N LEU A 106 -6.47 -2.46 -9.38
CA LEU A 106 -6.26 -3.08 -8.08
C LEU A 106 -6.07 -4.60 -8.29
N PRO A 107 -4.83 -5.09 -8.42
CA PRO A 107 -4.55 -6.51 -8.53
C PRO A 107 -4.64 -7.20 -7.16
N ASP A 108 -5.32 -8.35 -7.11
CA ASP A 108 -5.21 -9.29 -6.00
C ASP A 108 -3.94 -10.14 -6.18
N TYR A 109 -2.79 -9.51 -5.99
CA TYR A 109 -1.47 -10.09 -6.28
C TYR A 109 -1.20 -11.39 -5.48
N PRO A 110 -0.22 -12.22 -5.87
CA PRO A 110 0.07 -13.49 -5.19
C PRO A 110 0.41 -13.29 -3.71
N LEU A 111 -0.16 -14.11 -2.83
CA LEU A 111 0.00 -13.97 -1.38
C LEU A 111 0.81 -15.09 -0.74
N ALA A 112 1.64 -14.72 0.23
CA ALA A 112 2.31 -15.66 1.10
C ALA A 112 1.29 -16.40 2.00
N PRO A 113 1.58 -17.64 2.42
CA PRO A 113 2.82 -18.40 2.20
C PRO A 113 2.81 -19.25 0.92
N TYR A 114 1.80 -19.14 0.07
CA TYR A 114 1.72 -19.94 -1.16
C TYR A 114 2.61 -19.42 -2.27
N TYR A 115 2.88 -18.12 -2.22
CA TYR A 115 3.72 -17.39 -3.14
C TYR A 115 4.74 -16.57 -2.35
N THR A 116 5.78 -16.15 -3.05
CA THR A 116 6.85 -15.32 -2.49
C THR A 116 6.88 -13.96 -3.19
N PHE A 117 7.78 -13.08 -2.75
CA PHE A 117 8.01 -11.80 -3.43
C PHE A 117 8.28 -11.97 -4.93
N LYS A 118 8.95 -13.05 -5.36
CA LYS A 118 9.25 -13.29 -6.79
C LYS A 118 7.98 -13.35 -7.63
N ASP A 119 7.01 -14.14 -7.19
CA ASP A 119 5.72 -14.28 -7.87
C ASP A 119 4.96 -12.94 -7.91
N VAL A 120 5.05 -12.16 -6.82
CA VAL A 120 4.46 -10.81 -6.77
C VAL A 120 5.09 -9.89 -7.81
N TYR A 121 6.42 -9.79 -7.85
CA TYR A 121 7.13 -8.94 -8.79
C TYR A 121 6.95 -9.36 -10.24
N ASP A 122 6.93 -10.67 -10.52
CA ASP A 122 6.66 -11.21 -11.85
C ASP A 122 5.28 -10.75 -12.37
N MET A 123 4.25 -10.80 -11.52
CA MET A 123 2.91 -10.34 -11.89
C MET A 123 2.83 -8.82 -12.03
N ILE A 124 3.23 -8.06 -11.01
CA ILE A 124 2.99 -6.61 -11.00
C ILE A 124 3.84 -5.85 -12.02
N GLU A 125 5.05 -6.33 -12.36
CA GLU A 125 5.86 -5.71 -13.40
C GLU A 125 5.27 -5.96 -14.79
N SER A 126 4.74 -7.17 -15.00
CA SER A 126 4.05 -7.52 -16.25
C SER A 126 2.78 -6.68 -16.39
N LEU A 127 1.99 -6.60 -15.32
CA LEU A 127 0.79 -5.77 -15.29
C LEU A 127 1.11 -4.29 -15.53
N TYR A 128 2.15 -3.75 -14.89
CA TYR A 128 2.58 -2.38 -15.08
C TYR A 128 2.90 -2.06 -16.56
N LYS A 129 3.57 -2.97 -17.26
CA LYS A 129 3.85 -2.82 -18.70
C LYS A 129 2.57 -2.82 -19.54
N GLU A 130 1.60 -3.68 -19.23
CA GLU A 130 0.31 -3.72 -19.92
C GLU A 130 -0.48 -2.41 -19.74
N ILE A 131 -0.41 -1.77 -18.57
CA ILE A 131 -1.08 -0.49 -18.31
C ILE A 131 -0.53 0.60 -19.25
N PHE A 132 0.78 0.62 -19.52
CA PHE A 132 1.39 1.57 -20.47
C PHE A 132 0.93 1.40 -21.91
N LEU A 133 0.41 0.23 -22.28
CA LEU A 133 -0.06 -0.05 -23.63
C LEU A 133 -1.52 0.37 -23.85
N GLN A 134 -2.22 0.79 -22.79
CA GLN A 134 -3.61 1.23 -22.91
C GLN A 134 -3.68 2.64 -23.50
N GLU A 135 -4.40 2.78 -24.62
CA GLU A 135 -4.52 4.06 -25.35
C GLU A 135 -5.12 5.19 -24.49
N ASP A 136 -5.97 4.86 -23.53
CA ASP A 136 -6.64 5.82 -22.66
C ASP A 136 -5.77 6.27 -21.47
N VAL A 137 -4.56 5.73 -21.27
CA VAL A 137 -3.69 6.01 -20.12
C VAL A 137 -2.49 6.86 -20.52
N GLU A 138 -2.44 8.10 -20.03
CA GLU A 138 -1.33 9.03 -20.25
C GLU A 138 -0.37 9.08 -19.05
N HIS A 139 -0.94 8.97 -17.83
CA HIS A 139 -0.21 9.04 -16.57
C HIS A 139 -0.47 7.82 -15.71
N ILE A 140 0.58 7.28 -15.13
CA ILE A 140 0.52 6.13 -14.21
C ILE A 140 1.05 6.54 -12.85
N ILE A 141 0.22 6.39 -11.83
CA ILE A 141 0.60 6.59 -10.44
C ILE A 141 0.75 5.23 -9.79
N LEU A 142 1.90 4.98 -9.16
CA LEU A 142 2.01 3.85 -8.23
C LEU A 142 1.50 4.31 -6.87
N MET A 143 0.56 3.57 -6.28
CA MET A 143 0.07 3.83 -4.94
C MET A 143 0.01 2.52 -4.18
N GLY A 144 0.33 2.53 -2.90
CA GLY A 144 0.09 1.35 -2.07
C GLY A 144 0.09 1.67 -0.59
N ASP A 145 -0.63 0.84 0.17
CA ASP A 145 -0.70 0.92 1.62
C ASP A 145 0.06 -0.23 2.30
N SER A 146 0.66 0.04 3.46
CA SER A 146 1.32 -1.00 4.27
C SER A 146 2.31 -1.85 3.44
N ALA A 147 2.13 -3.16 3.40
CA ALA A 147 2.85 -4.10 2.53
C ALA A 147 2.83 -3.68 1.04
N GLY A 148 1.69 -3.25 0.52
CA GLY A 148 1.55 -2.74 -0.84
C GLY A 148 2.32 -1.44 -1.08
N GLY A 149 2.52 -0.61 -0.06
CA GLY A 149 3.43 0.53 -0.10
C GLY A 149 4.90 0.11 -0.26
N GLY A 150 5.31 -0.97 0.42
CA GLY A 150 6.61 -1.61 0.20
C GLY A 150 6.76 -2.08 -1.25
N ILE A 151 5.77 -2.80 -1.77
CA ILE A 151 5.76 -3.28 -3.16
C ILE A 151 5.81 -2.10 -4.15
N ALA A 152 5.06 -1.02 -3.92
CA ALA A 152 5.04 0.14 -4.81
C ALA A 152 6.44 0.78 -4.94
N LEU A 153 7.16 0.94 -3.83
CA LEU A 153 8.51 1.50 -3.86
C LEU A 153 9.51 0.53 -4.51
N GLY A 154 9.47 -0.75 -4.15
CA GLY A 154 10.35 -1.75 -4.75
C GLY A 154 10.08 -1.98 -6.24
N LEU A 155 8.82 -1.85 -6.68
CA LEU A 155 8.46 -1.88 -8.10
C LEU A 155 9.12 -0.71 -8.84
N ALA A 156 9.03 0.51 -8.32
CA ALA A 156 9.69 1.66 -8.92
C ALA A 156 11.22 1.45 -9.05
N GLN A 157 11.86 0.90 -8.02
CA GLN A 157 13.28 0.53 -8.05
C GLN A 157 13.59 -0.53 -9.11
N SER A 158 12.77 -1.58 -9.21
CA SER A 158 12.92 -2.62 -10.22
C SER A 158 12.80 -2.07 -11.64
N LEU A 159 11.78 -1.22 -11.88
CA LEU A 159 11.55 -0.56 -13.17
C LEU A 159 12.77 0.27 -13.59
N LYS A 160 13.34 1.05 -12.66
CA LYS A 160 14.57 1.82 -12.91
C LYS A 160 15.73 0.89 -13.31
N ASN A 161 15.97 -0.18 -12.54
CA ASN A 161 17.06 -1.12 -12.81
C ASN A 161 16.89 -1.81 -14.18
N LYS A 162 15.64 -2.07 -14.58
CA LYS A 162 15.28 -2.68 -15.86
C LYS A 162 15.14 -1.67 -17.01
N LYS A 163 15.40 -0.38 -16.76
CA LYS A 163 15.26 0.72 -17.74
C LYS A 163 13.85 0.81 -18.35
N ILE A 164 12.83 0.47 -17.55
CA ILE A 164 11.42 0.66 -17.90
C ILE A 164 11.03 2.08 -17.45
N LYS A 165 10.15 2.74 -18.22
CA LYS A 165 9.63 4.07 -17.91
C LYS A 165 9.09 4.09 -16.46
N GLN A 166 9.45 5.12 -15.71
CA GLN A 166 8.96 5.32 -14.34
C GLN A 166 7.49 5.78 -14.34
N PRO A 167 6.76 5.57 -13.23
CA PRO A 167 5.45 6.20 -13.04
C PRO A 167 5.62 7.71 -12.93
N ASP A 168 4.53 8.47 -13.03
CA ASP A 168 4.57 9.92 -12.86
C ASP A 168 4.70 10.32 -11.38
N LYS A 169 4.16 9.51 -10.46
CA LYS A 169 4.33 9.65 -8.99
C LYS A 169 4.32 8.29 -8.30
N ILE A 170 4.96 8.25 -7.12
CA ILE A 170 4.93 7.11 -6.20
C ILE A 170 4.30 7.58 -4.89
N ILE A 171 3.21 6.95 -4.46
CA ILE A 171 2.44 7.34 -3.27
C ILE A 171 2.41 6.18 -2.28
N LEU A 172 2.96 6.42 -1.10
CA LEU A 172 3.16 5.43 -0.05
C LEU A 172 2.28 5.78 1.14
N LEU A 173 1.34 4.91 1.50
CA LEU A 173 0.44 5.07 2.63
C LEU A 173 0.87 4.11 3.74
N SER A 174 1.34 4.63 4.87
CA SER A 174 1.80 3.80 6.01
C SER A 174 2.73 2.63 5.59
N PRO A 175 3.75 2.85 4.75
CA PRO A 175 4.41 1.76 4.02
C PRO A 175 5.25 0.85 4.93
N TRP A 176 5.25 -0.45 4.64
CA TRP A 176 6.17 -1.41 5.23
C TRP A 176 7.48 -1.47 4.44
N LEU A 177 8.44 -0.64 4.84
CA LEU A 177 9.68 -0.41 4.08
C LEU A 177 10.83 -1.36 4.47
N ASP A 178 10.79 -1.90 5.69
CA ASP A 178 11.77 -2.85 6.24
C ASP A 178 11.04 -4.02 6.91
N VAL A 179 11.07 -5.20 6.29
CA VAL A 179 10.35 -6.37 6.81
C VAL A 179 11.07 -7.08 7.96
N THR A 180 12.33 -6.73 8.22
CA THR A 180 13.14 -7.36 9.27
C THR A 180 12.62 -7.02 10.67
N MET A 181 11.93 -5.87 10.81
CA MET A 181 11.47 -5.31 12.08
C MET A 181 12.63 -5.09 13.07
N GLU A 182 13.81 -4.69 12.57
CA GLU A 182 15.04 -4.49 13.36
C GLU A 182 15.23 -3.05 13.87
N ASN A 183 14.42 -2.09 13.42
CA ASN A 183 14.57 -0.71 13.84
C ASN A 183 14.31 -0.57 15.37
N PRO A 184 15.27 -0.01 16.13
CA PRO A 184 15.20 0.01 17.60
C PRO A 184 14.04 0.85 18.15
N GLU A 185 13.48 1.79 17.37
CA GLU A 185 12.35 2.60 17.81
C GLU A 185 11.00 1.86 17.74
N ILE A 186 10.92 0.74 17.00
CA ILE A 186 9.69 -0.05 16.79
C ILE A 186 9.08 -0.51 18.12
N GLU A 187 9.89 -0.97 19.09
CA GLU A 187 9.36 -1.47 20.37
C GLU A 187 8.59 -0.40 21.15
N SER A 188 8.97 0.86 21.01
CA SER A 188 8.30 1.98 21.67
C SER A 188 6.94 2.29 21.05
N VAL A 189 6.82 2.11 19.73
CA VAL A 189 5.60 2.38 18.97
C VAL A 189 4.66 1.17 18.99
N ASP A 190 5.18 -0.05 19.13
CA ASP A 190 4.38 -1.26 19.28
C ASP A 190 3.36 -1.14 20.42
N LYS A 191 3.73 -0.49 21.53
CA LYS A 191 2.80 -0.27 22.65
C LYS A 191 1.60 0.61 22.30
N LYS A 192 1.66 1.34 21.19
CA LYS A 192 0.66 2.31 20.73
C LYS A 192 -0.12 1.83 19.51
N ASP A 193 0.44 0.98 18.66
CA ASP A 193 -0.28 0.47 17.50
C ASP A 193 -1.35 -0.55 17.97
N PRO A 194 -2.65 -0.39 17.65
CA PRO A 194 -3.67 -1.36 18.04
C PRO A 194 -3.85 -2.51 17.03
N ILE A 195 -3.28 -2.39 15.81
CA ILE A 195 -3.49 -3.27 14.67
C ILE A 195 -2.30 -4.23 14.50
N LEU A 196 -1.09 -3.70 14.41
CA LEU A 196 0.10 -4.47 14.04
C LEU A 196 0.83 -5.06 15.26
N GLY A 197 1.45 -6.23 15.05
CA GLY A 197 2.27 -6.89 16.05
C GLY A 197 3.58 -7.43 15.45
N ILE A 198 4.69 -7.16 16.13
CA ILE A 198 6.04 -7.52 15.67
C ILE A 198 6.16 -9.03 15.38
N SER A 199 5.66 -9.89 16.26
CA SER A 199 5.80 -11.36 16.10
C SER A 199 5.11 -11.87 14.84
N GLY A 200 3.86 -11.44 14.62
CA GLY A 200 3.10 -11.76 13.43
C GLY A 200 3.77 -11.24 12.16
N LEU A 201 4.22 -9.99 12.15
CA LEU A 201 4.91 -9.41 11.00
C LEU A 201 6.21 -10.16 10.65
N LYS A 202 6.99 -10.61 11.64
CA LYS A 202 8.18 -11.44 11.37
C LYS A 202 7.84 -12.77 10.70
N LEU A 203 6.70 -13.39 11.04
CA LEU A 203 6.22 -14.60 10.37
C LEU A 203 5.80 -14.32 8.92
N ALA A 204 5.06 -13.24 8.71
CA ALA A 204 4.64 -12.80 7.38
C ALA A 204 5.84 -12.45 6.48
N ALA A 205 6.80 -11.70 7.02
CA ALA A 205 8.06 -11.34 6.35
C ALA A 205 8.84 -12.57 5.91
N LYS A 206 8.96 -13.58 6.79
CA LYS A 206 9.61 -14.85 6.45
C LYS A 206 8.89 -15.60 5.34
N ALA A 207 7.56 -15.67 5.40
CA ALA A 207 6.76 -16.35 4.38
C ALA A 207 6.87 -15.64 3.01
N TYR A 208 6.86 -14.30 3.00
CA TYR A 208 6.97 -13.49 1.80
C TYR A 208 8.37 -13.54 1.16
N ALA A 209 9.42 -13.46 1.99
CA ALA A 209 10.81 -13.53 1.53
C ALA A 209 11.19 -14.91 0.98
N GLY A 210 10.58 -15.98 1.48
CA GLY A 210 11.03 -17.35 1.20
C GLY A 210 12.44 -17.56 1.76
N ASP A 211 13.36 -18.00 0.90
CA ASP A 211 14.76 -18.28 1.26
C ASP A 211 15.72 -17.11 1.01
N VAL A 212 15.20 -15.95 0.58
CA VAL A 212 16.02 -14.77 0.26
C VAL A 212 16.21 -13.91 1.51
N ASP A 213 17.35 -13.23 1.60
CA ASP A 213 17.61 -12.26 2.67
C ASP A 213 16.51 -11.20 2.69
N GLN A 214 15.92 -10.98 3.87
CA GLN A 214 14.86 -10.00 4.07
C GLN A 214 15.32 -8.56 3.80
N LYS A 215 16.63 -8.29 3.75
CA LYS A 215 17.21 -6.99 3.35
C LYS A 215 17.37 -6.82 1.85
N ASP A 216 17.00 -7.81 1.04
CA ASP A 216 16.93 -7.64 -0.42
C ASP A 216 16.00 -6.46 -0.76
N PRO A 217 16.39 -5.51 -1.64
CA PRO A 217 15.58 -4.34 -1.97
C PRO A 217 14.19 -4.63 -2.55
N LEU A 218 13.94 -5.81 -3.14
CA LEU A 218 12.59 -6.17 -3.58
C LEU A 218 11.69 -6.58 -2.39
N ILE A 219 12.28 -7.01 -1.28
CA ILE A 219 11.57 -7.39 -0.06
C ILE A 219 11.47 -6.21 0.92
N SER A 220 12.60 -5.53 1.16
CA SER A 220 12.71 -4.34 2.02
C SER A 220 13.26 -3.18 1.21
N PRO A 221 12.40 -2.42 0.52
CA PRO A 221 12.83 -1.39 -0.43
C PRO A 221 13.60 -0.24 0.21
N ILE A 222 13.59 -0.08 1.53
CA ILE A 222 14.42 0.92 2.23
C ILE A 222 15.92 0.75 1.93
N TYR A 223 16.37 -0.47 1.61
CA TYR A 223 17.76 -0.78 1.29
C TYR A 223 18.11 -0.59 -0.20
N GLY A 224 17.12 -0.22 -1.03
CA GLY A 224 17.30 0.02 -2.46
C GLY A 224 17.83 1.42 -2.81
N ASN A 225 18.08 1.65 -4.11
CA ASN A 225 18.54 2.94 -4.61
C ASN A 225 17.36 3.84 -5.03
N MET A 226 17.24 5.00 -4.39
CA MET A 226 16.15 5.98 -4.62
C MET A 226 16.46 7.02 -5.70
N GLU A 227 17.71 7.14 -6.16
CA GLU A 227 18.10 8.16 -7.13
C GLU A 227 17.38 7.95 -8.48
N GLY A 228 16.82 8.99 -9.08
CA GLY A 228 16.14 8.88 -10.38
C GLY A 228 14.86 8.05 -10.37
N LEU A 229 14.29 7.77 -9.19
CA LEU A 229 12.89 7.38 -9.09
C LEU A 229 11.98 8.59 -9.33
N ALA A 230 10.73 8.34 -9.68
CA ALA A 230 9.70 9.37 -9.73
C ALA A 230 9.45 10.00 -8.35
N ASP A 231 8.83 11.18 -8.31
CA ASP A 231 8.59 11.89 -7.06
C ASP A 231 7.78 11.04 -6.07
N ILE A 232 8.29 10.98 -4.84
CA ILE A 232 7.74 10.14 -3.78
C ILE A 232 6.93 11.00 -2.81
N CYS A 233 5.71 10.55 -2.52
CA CYS A 233 4.86 11.08 -1.46
C CYS A 233 4.63 9.99 -0.41
N LEU A 234 4.92 10.27 0.85
CA LEU A 234 4.76 9.31 1.95
C LEU A 234 3.87 9.92 3.04
N PHE A 235 2.81 9.18 3.39
CA PHE A 235 1.92 9.51 4.49
C PHE A 235 2.07 8.48 5.61
N THR A 236 2.25 8.91 6.86
CA THR A 236 2.45 8.02 8.02
C THR A 236 1.87 8.64 9.30
N SER A 237 1.95 7.93 10.43
CA SER A 237 1.48 8.43 11.71
C SER A 237 2.27 7.91 12.91
N THR A 238 2.37 8.71 13.98
CA THR A 238 3.21 8.41 15.16
C THR A 238 2.76 7.21 16.01
N ASN A 239 1.55 6.68 15.80
CA ASN A 239 1.04 5.48 16.49
C ASN A 239 0.93 4.27 15.54
N ASP A 240 1.61 4.33 14.40
CA ASP A 240 1.78 3.24 13.46
C ASP A 240 3.12 2.55 13.70
N LEU A 241 3.11 1.23 13.89
CA LEU A 241 4.31 0.41 14.12
C LEU A 241 5.39 0.59 13.05
N LEU A 242 5.00 0.95 11.82
CA LEU A 242 5.90 1.12 10.67
C LEU A 242 6.47 2.55 10.54
N ASN A 243 5.98 3.49 11.35
CA ASN A 243 6.45 4.88 11.34
C ASN A 243 7.95 5.06 11.61
N PRO A 244 8.60 4.29 12.52
CA PRO A 244 10.05 4.34 12.68
C PRO A 244 10.83 4.16 11.37
N ASP A 245 10.43 3.22 10.51
CA ASP A 245 11.09 2.99 9.23
C ASP A 245 10.72 4.04 8.19
N ALA A 246 9.51 4.62 8.26
CA ALA A 246 9.16 5.80 7.46
C ALA A 246 10.04 7.02 7.82
N ARG A 247 10.35 7.22 9.11
CA ARG A 247 11.26 8.29 9.58
C ARG A 247 12.69 8.03 9.14
N LYS A 248 13.17 6.78 9.26
CA LYS A 248 14.49 6.36 8.75
C LYS A 248 14.58 6.57 7.23
N PHE A 249 13.52 6.24 6.49
CA PHE A 249 13.45 6.47 5.07
C PHE A 249 13.54 7.97 4.73
N LYS A 250 12.83 8.84 5.48
CA LYS A 250 12.99 10.29 5.32
C LYS A 250 14.44 10.73 5.54
N GLN A 251 15.13 10.22 6.56
CA GLN A 251 16.55 10.54 6.81
C GLN A 251 17.43 10.12 5.63
N ILE A 252 17.23 8.92 5.08
CA ILE A 252 17.97 8.43 3.90
C ILE A 252 17.76 9.36 2.69
N MET A 253 16.52 9.83 2.47
CA MET A 253 16.19 10.74 1.38
C MET A 253 16.86 12.11 1.58
N ASP A 254 16.80 12.66 2.81
CA ASP A 254 17.45 13.93 3.17
C ASP A 254 18.98 13.84 2.97
N GLU A 255 19.63 12.78 3.46
CA GLU A 255 21.08 12.55 3.34
C GLU A 255 21.54 12.47 1.88
N LYS A 256 20.68 11.96 1.00
CA LYS A 256 20.94 11.86 -0.45
C LYS A 256 20.48 13.08 -1.24
N ASN A 257 19.89 14.09 -0.59
CA ASN A 257 19.27 15.25 -1.23
C ASN A 257 18.22 14.85 -2.28
N ILE A 258 17.40 13.84 -1.98
CA ILE A 258 16.30 13.41 -2.83
C ILE A 258 14.99 13.95 -2.23
N ASP A 259 14.21 14.65 -3.05
CA ASP A 259 12.95 15.22 -2.61
C ASP A 259 11.95 14.13 -2.19
N LEU A 260 11.39 14.30 -0.99
CA LEU A 260 10.33 13.46 -0.45
C LEU A 260 9.23 14.35 0.10
N ARG A 261 8.02 14.23 -0.45
CA ARG A 261 6.84 14.81 0.21
C ARG A 261 6.45 13.93 1.39
N TYR A 262 6.84 14.32 2.59
CA TYR A 262 6.64 13.55 3.81
C TYR A 262 5.56 14.17 4.71
N GLU A 263 4.52 13.41 5.02
CA GLU A 263 3.35 13.85 5.78
C GLU A 263 3.12 12.93 6.99
N GLU A 264 3.59 13.33 8.18
CA GLU A 264 3.41 12.58 9.42
C GLU A 264 2.26 13.17 10.25
N TYR A 265 1.29 12.32 10.58
CA TYR A 265 0.14 12.67 11.40
C TYR A 265 0.33 12.20 12.85
N ALA A 266 -0.18 12.99 13.78
CA ALA A 266 -0.03 12.69 15.20
C ALA A 266 -1.16 11.80 15.74
N GLY A 267 -0.80 10.59 16.20
CA GLY A 267 -1.63 9.76 17.06
C GLY A 267 -2.65 8.85 16.36
N LEU A 268 -2.56 8.69 15.04
CA LEU A 268 -3.41 7.80 14.25
C LEU A 268 -2.80 6.39 14.15
N PHE A 269 -3.63 5.36 14.08
CA PHE A 269 -3.23 3.96 13.99
C PHE A 269 -2.81 3.58 12.55
N HIS A 270 -2.22 2.39 12.36
CA HIS A 270 -1.81 1.91 11.04
C HIS A 270 -2.94 1.93 9.98
N ASP A 271 -2.67 2.39 8.76
CA ASP A 271 -3.62 2.50 7.63
C ASP A 271 -4.89 3.35 7.90
N TRP A 272 -4.84 4.25 8.88
CA TRP A 272 -5.95 5.13 9.24
C TRP A 272 -6.60 5.86 8.06
N MET A 273 -5.83 6.22 7.02
CA MET A 273 -6.31 6.91 5.82
C MET A 273 -7.34 6.10 5.01
N LEU A 274 -7.38 4.78 5.17
CA LEU A 274 -8.34 3.91 4.51
C LEU A 274 -9.75 3.98 5.15
N PHE A 275 -9.84 4.53 6.36
CA PHE A 275 -11.10 4.69 7.10
C PHE A 275 -11.73 6.07 6.87
N GLU A 276 -13.02 6.21 7.16
CA GLU A 276 -13.74 7.50 7.06
C GLU A 276 -13.49 8.39 8.28
N LEU A 277 -12.30 8.98 8.35
CA LEU A 277 -11.90 9.91 9.40
C LEU A 277 -11.74 11.33 8.85
N LYS A 278 -11.72 12.32 9.74
CA LYS A 278 -11.46 13.72 9.36
C LYS A 278 -10.11 13.86 8.67
N GLU A 279 -9.08 13.24 9.24
CA GLU A 279 -7.74 13.24 8.68
C GLU A 279 -7.70 12.52 7.33
N SER A 280 -8.51 11.47 7.14
CA SER A 280 -8.50 10.72 5.87
C SER A 280 -9.01 11.58 4.72
N LYS A 281 -9.95 12.50 5.00
CA LYS A 281 -10.41 13.49 4.02
C LYS A 281 -9.30 14.48 3.63
N ASP A 282 -8.45 14.87 4.58
CA ASP A 282 -7.28 15.71 4.30
C ASP A 282 -6.28 14.97 3.39
N VAL A 283 -6.02 13.69 3.64
CA VAL A 283 -5.19 12.85 2.74
C VAL A 283 -5.82 12.77 1.35
N ILE A 284 -7.11 12.47 1.23
CA ILE A 284 -7.80 12.41 -0.07
C ILE A 284 -7.70 13.75 -0.82
N PHE A 285 -7.81 14.88 -0.13
CA PHE A 285 -7.63 16.20 -0.74
C PHE A 285 -6.18 16.40 -1.24
N LYS A 286 -5.17 16.05 -0.43
CA LYS A 286 -3.76 16.11 -0.83
C LYS A 286 -3.45 15.19 -2.01
N LEU A 287 -4.04 13.99 -2.05
CA LEU A 287 -3.93 13.06 -3.17
C LEU A 287 -4.56 13.65 -4.44
N ALA A 288 -5.71 14.33 -4.33
CA ALA A 288 -6.32 15.00 -5.47
C ALA A 288 -5.41 16.08 -6.07
N GLU A 289 -4.75 16.88 -5.23
CA GLU A 289 -3.76 17.87 -5.69
C GLU A 289 -2.55 17.20 -6.35
N ILE A 290 -2.03 16.10 -5.79
CA ILE A 290 -0.93 15.34 -6.40
C ILE A 290 -1.33 14.79 -7.77
N LEU A 291 -2.49 14.13 -7.88
CA LEU A 291 -2.97 13.54 -9.13
C LEU A 291 -3.35 14.60 -10.18
N LYS A 292 -3.74 15.80 -9.75
CA LYS A 292 -3.98 16.92 -10.66
C LYS A 292 -2.67 17.50 -11.20
N SER A 293 -1.58 17.44 -10.45
CA SER A 293 -0.28 18.00 -10.86
C SER A 293 0.41 17.28 -12.01
N VAL A 294 -0.04 16.06 -12.36
CA VAL A 294 0.50 15.32 -13.50
C VAL A 294 -0.26 15.60 -14.80
N ARG A 295 -1.45 16.20 -14.73
CA ARG A 295 -2.29 16.53 -15.89
C ARG A 295 -1.86 17.82 -16.59
#